data_AF-A0A5M8QZ75-F1
#
_entry.id   AF-A0A5M8QZ75-F1
#
_cell.length_a   1.000
_cell.length_b   1.000
_cell.length_c   1.000
_cell.angle_alpha   90.00
_cell.angle_beta   90.00
_cell.angle_gamma   90.00
#
_symmetry.space_group_name_H-M   'P 1'
#
loop_
_entity.id
_entity.type
_entity.pdbx_description
1 polymer ?
#
loop_
_entity_poly.entity_id
_entity_poly.type
_entity_poly.pdbx_seq_one_letter_code
_entity_poly.pdbx_strand_id
1 'polypeptide(L)'
;MTNPEIQADKNTDTLEISIFEVVGFFKKYLPVLIAAAVLSAMIGVAFSFLLAKRYTAQTILLPELGSSRNNSFFSMALGAGADPNGKLVPELYPNILSTIPFGQYLLKTPVVDINNVSYPTLESYLTRKSSQSFLSGLFSFGKTEKKETKPKLPNPKIKILSFDPKQEKMVMAAKNLVHATVGTTDGIITIESEMTDPVVAAMLVDAGEKYLINYVSNYTISKTTQQVEFLQKRVAEARKRQQKAEYALQTYRDTHRNTFLNVARIEEQRLQAEYVLSEAIHSDLSIKLEQSKIREKEEKPVFKVLEPVRVPLAKSSPKRLFIGVIFSVLGIFLTLTYIIFFKEKLHKQLV
;
A
#
# COMPACT_ATOMS: atom_id res chain seq x y z
N MET A 1 80.15 -16.37 -42.90
CA MET A 1 78.82 -16.76 -43.45
C MET A 1 78.34 -17.91 -42.58
N THR A 2 77.28 -17.89 -41.78
CA THR A 2 76.19 -16.94 -41.54
C THR A 2 75.47 -17.48 -40.28
N ASN A 3 75.19 -16.62 -39.30
CA ASN A 3 74.22 -16.77 -38.19
C ASN A 3 74.40 -17.89 -37.14
N PRO A 4 74.58 -17.53 -35.85
CA PRO A 4 74.01 -18.27 -34.73
C PRO A 4 72.83 -17.51 -34.10
N GLU A 5 71.83 -18.30 -33.73
CA GLU A 5 70.56 -17.95 -33.12
C GLU A 5 70.70 -17.03 -31.90
N ILE A 6 69.89 -15.96 -31.88
CA ILE A 6 69.53 -15.27 -30.63
C ILE A 6 68.22 -15.91 -30.16
N GLN A 7 68.32 -16.92 -29.30
CA GLN A 7 67.28 -17.20 -28.31
C GLN A 7 67.73 -16.57 -27.00
N ALA A 8 67.21 -15.37 -26.71
CA ALA A 8 67.28 -14.77 -25.39
C ALA A 8 65.86 -14.72 -24.85
N ASP A 9 65.60 -15.74 -24.04
CA ASP A 9 64.57 -15.87 -23.03
C ASP A 9 64.18 -14.52 -22.39
N LYS A 10 62.91 -14.16 -22.51
CA LYS A 10 62.28 -13.15 -21.66
C LYS A 10 61.07 -13.80 -21.01
N ASN A 11 61.32 -14.40 -19.86
CA ASN A 11 60.34 -14.68 -18.81
C ASN A 11 59.37 -13.50 -18.67
N THR A 12 58.18 -13.67 -19.22
CA THR A 12 56.99 -13.00 -18.73
C THR A 12 56.52 -13.81 -17.54
N ASP A 13 56.94 -13.42 -16.33
CA ASP A 13 56.30 -13.83 -15.08
C ASP A 13 54.89 -13.22 -15.03
N THR A 14 53.98 -13.75 -15.84
CA THR A 14 52.55 -13.60 -15.64
C THR A 14 52.16 -14.59 -14.56
N LEU A 15 51.65 -14.07 -13.44
CA LEU A 15 51.07 -14.82 -12.33
C LEU A 15 49.96 -15.77 -12.82
N GLU A 16 50.34 -16.95 -13.30
CA GLU A 16 49.43 -18.06 -13.51
C GLU A 16 49.10 -18.66 -12.14
N ILE A 17 48.11 -18.08 -11.46
CA ILE A 17 47.54 -18.66 -10.25
C ILE A 17 46.94 -20.01 -10.64
N SER A 18 47.64 -21.09 -10.34
CA SER A 18 47.18 -22.43 -10.65
C SER A 18 46.05 -22.80 -9.67
N ILE A 19 44.93 -23.30 -10.20
CA ILE A 19 43.73 -23.68 -9.43
C ILE A 19 44.10 -24.65 -8.28
N PHE A 20 45.14 -25.46 -8.47
CA PHE A 20 45.65 -26.40 -7.47
C PHE A 20 46.31 -25.71 -6.27
N GLU A 21 47.00 -24.57 -6.46
CA GLU A 21 47.57 -23.77 -5.37
C GLU A 21 46.49 -23.12 -4.52
N VAL A 22 45.41 -22.65 -5.15
CA VAL A 22 44.23 -22.12 -4.47
C VAL A 22 43.59 -23.20 -3.60
N VAL A 23 43.43 -24.43 -4.12
CA VAL A 23 42.87 -25.56 -3.36
C VAL A 23 43.78 -25.97 -2.20
N GLY A 24 45.10 -25.98 -2.40
CA GLY A 24 46.09 -26.26 -1.34
C GLY A 24 46.10 -25.20 -0.24
N PHE A 25 45.96 -23.92 -0.61
CA PHE A 25 45.81 -22.80 0.31
C PHE A 25 44.56 -22.96 1.18
N PHE A 26 43.41 -23.26 0.57
CA PHE A 26 42.17 -23.47 1.31
C PHE A 26 42.27 -24.61 2.32
N LYS A 27 42.90 -25.74 1.97
CA LYS A 27 43.10 -26.86 2.92
C LYS A 27 43.98 -26.49 4.11
N LYS A 28 45.04 -25.70 3.90
CA LYS A 28 45.97 -25.29 4.96
C LYS A 28 45.35 -24.27 5.93
N TYR A 29 44.52 -23.36 5.43
CA TYR A 29 43.87 -22.32 6.24
C TYR A 29 42.43 -22.65 6.65
N LEU A 30 41.89 -23.79 6.23
CA LEU A 30 40.56 -24.29 6.61
C LEU A 30 40.28 -24.24 8.13
N PRO A 31 41.19 -24.71 9.03
CA PRO A 31 40.91 -24.65 10.47
C PRO A 31 40.87 -23.21 11.01
N VAL A 32 41.66 -22.30 10.45
CA VAL A 32 41.67 -20.88 10.85
C VAL A 32 40.38 -20.20 10.37
N LEU A 33 39.94 -20.49 9.15
CA LEU A 33 38.68 -19.98 8.60
C LEU A 33 37.47 -20.47 9.39
N ILE A 34 37.45 -21.75 9.78
CA ILE A 34 36.39 -22.32 10.62
C ILE A 34 36.40 -21.67 12.02
N ALA A 35 37.55 -21.52 12.66
CA ALA A 35 37.66 -20.88 13.97
C ALA A 35 37.17 -19.41 13.91
N ALA A 36 37.56 -18.67 12.87
CA ALA A 36 37.11 -17.30 12.64
C ALA A 36 35.60 -17.20 12.37
N ALA A 37 35.05 -18.14 11.59
CA ALA A 37 33.62 -18.25 11.33
C ALA A 37 32.83 -18.45 12.63
N VAL A 38 33.29 -19.35 13.51
CA VAL A 38 32.63 -19.63 14.80
C VAL A 38 32.73 -18.43 15.76
N LEU A 39 33.90 -17.80 15.85
CA LEU A 39 34.09 -16.61 16.69
C LEU A 39 33.23 -15.43 16.22
N SER A 40 33.21 -15.15 14.92
CA SER A 40 32.36 -14.10 14.35
C SER A 40 30.87 -14.41 14.48
N ALA A 41 30.45 -15.67 14.33
CA ALA A 41 29.08 -16.09 14.60
C ALA A 41 28.68 -15.88 16.06
N MET A 42 29.54 -16.24 17.02
CA MET A 42 29.33 -15.97 18.46
C MET A 42 29.14 -14.47 18.73
N ILE A 43 30.01 -13.63 18.16
CA ILE A 43 29.91 -12.17 18.28
C ILE A 43 28.60 -11.66 17.65
N GLY A 44 28.22 -12.17 16.47
CA GLY A 44 26.97 -11.80 15.80
C GLY A 44 25.73 -12.17 16.60
N VAL A 45 25.72 -13.35 17.23
CA VAL A 45 24.64 -13.77 18.11
C VAL A 45 24.60 -12.90 19.38
N ALA A 46 25.75 -12.61 19.99
CA ALA A 46 25.84 -11.71 21.13
C ALA A 46 25.34 -10.30 20.78
N PHE A 47 25.75 -9.76 19.64
CA PHE A 47 25.26 -8.48 19.12
C PHE A 47 23.75 -8.51 18.87
N SER A 48 23.19 -9.65 18.43
CA SER A 48 21.74 -9.79 18.25
C SER A 48 20.93 -9.66 19.54
N PHE A 49 21.53 -9.81 20.74
CA PHE A 49 20.83 -9.55 22.00
C PHE A 49 20.70 -8.06 22.31
N LEU A 50 21.50 -7.20 21.70
CA LEU A 50 21.39 -5.74 21.83
C LEU A 50 20.25 -5.17 20.98
N LEU A 51 19.82 -5.87 19.92
CA LEU A 51 18.69 -5.43 19.10
C LEU A 51 17.37 -5.66 19.85
N ALA A 52 16.51 -4.65 19.85
CA ALA A 52 15.18 -4.75 20.42
C ALA A 52 14.36 -5.84 19.72
N LYS A 53 13.64 -6.63 20.51
CA LYS A 53 12.67 -7.60 20.00
C LYS A 53 11.54 -6.84 19.32
N ARG A 54 11.08 -7.34 18.19
CA ARG A 54 9.91 -6.80 17.48
C ARG A 54 8.85 -7.88 17.29
N TYR A 55 7.60 -7.44 17.30
CA TYR A 55 6.41 -8.26 17.19
C TYR A 55 5.58 -7.75 16.02
N THR A 56 5.09 -8.68 15.20
CA THR A 56 4.22 -8.37 14.06
C THR A 56 2.81 -8.79 14.38
N ALA A 57 1.89 -7.84 14.38
CA ALA A 57 0.45 -8.15 14.37
C ALA A 57 -0.04 -8.16 12.92
N GLN A 58 -1.05 -8.97 12.63
CA GLN A 58 -1.65 -9.07 11.30
C GLN A 58 -3.17 -9.26 11.41
N THR A 59 -3.89 -8.83 10.38
CA THR A 59 -5.30 -9.13 10.12
C THR A 59 -5.46 -9.48 8.65
N ILE A 60 -6.37 -10.40 8.35
CA ILE A 60 -6.64 -10.86 7.00
C ILE A 60 -8.08 -10.53 6.65
N LEU A 61 -8.24 -9.68 5.64
CA LEU A 61 -9.54 -9.22 5.16
C LEU A 61 -9.82 -9.81 3.77
N LEU A 62 -11.01 -10.36 3.63
CA LEU A 62 -11.54 -10.76 2.33
C LEU A 62 -12.50 -9.68 1.83
N PRO A 63 -12.20 -9.01 0.71
CA PRO A 63 -13.18 -8.12 0.10
C PRO A 63 -14.35 -8.96 -0.44
N GLU A 64 -15.58 -8.60 -0.11
CA GLU A 64 -16.74 -9.14 -0.81
C GLU A 64 -16.75 -8.58 -2.24
N LEU A 65 -16.12 -9.31 -3.14
CA LEU A 65 -16.31 -9.17 -4.57
C LEU A 65 -17.80 -9.42 -4.81
N GLY A 66 -18.56 -8.34 -5.03
CA GLY A 66 -19.97 -8.45 -5.39
C GLY A 66 -20.11 -9.51 -6.49
N SER A 67 -21.11 -10.37 -6.32
CA SER A 67 -21.42 -11.60 -7.08
C SER A 67 -21.69 -11.39 -8.58
N SER A 68 -20.83 -10.65 -9.26
CA SER A 68 -20.84 -10.34 -10.68
C SER A 68 -19.55 -10.84 -11.32
N ARG A 69 -19.01 -11.96 -10.85
CA ARG A 69 -18.11 -12.79 -11.66
C ARG A 69 -18.96 -13.68 -12.57
N ASN A 70 -19.83 -13.05 -13.35
CA ASN A 70 -20.38 -13.69 -14.54
C ASN A 70 -19.24 -13.65 -15.56
N ASN A 71 -18.74 -14.82 -15.95
CA ASN A 71 -17.74 -15.01 -17.01
C ASN A 71 -18.27 -14.52 -18.37
N SER A 72 -18.48 -13.21 -18.50
CA SER A 72 -18.93 -12.59 -19.73
C SER A 72 -17.69 -12.16 -20.51
N PHE A 73 -17.56 -12.63 -21.75
CA PHE A 73 -16.58 -12.26 -22.77
C PHE A 73 -16.18 -10.77 -22.78
N PHE A 74 -17.10 -9.90 -22.36
CA PHE A 74 -16.90 -8.47 -22.17
C PHE A 74 -15.81 -8.09 -21.15
N SER A 75 -15.59 -8.87 -20.08
CA SER A 75 -14.51 -8.61 -19.10
C SER A 75 -13.12 -8.91 -19.63
N MET A 76 -13.01 -9.67 -20.73
CA MET A 76 -11.74 -9.93 -21.42
C MET A 76 -11.42 -8.84 -22.45
N ALA A 77 -12.44 -8.18 -23.02
CA ALA A 77 -12.30 -7.09 -23.97
C ALA A 77 -11.92 -5.75 -23.31
N LEU A 78 -12.27 -5.54 -22.03
CA LEU A 78 -12.01 -4.29 -21.32
C LEU A 78 -10.61 -4.19 -20.68
N GLY A 79 -9.78 -5.23 -20.78
CA GLY A 79 -8.51 -5.30 -20.06
C GLY A 79 -8.72 -5.52 -18.56
N ALA A 80 -7.76 -6.19 -17.94
CA ALA A 80 -7.86 -6.77 -16.59
C ALA A 80 -7.99 -5.78 -15.40
N GLY A 81 -8.50 -4.57 -15.59
CA GLY A 81 -8.56 -3.53 -14.56
C GLY A 81 -9.82 -2.66 -14.52
N ALA A 82 -10.81 -2.85 -15.41
CA ALA A 82 -12.00 -2.00 -15.47
C ALA A 82 -13.26 -2.78 -15.06
N ASP A 83 -13.71 -2.63 -13.82
CA ASP A 83 -15.05 -3.07 -13.39
C ASP A 83 -16.10 -2.07 -13.95
N PRO A 84 -17.08 -2.51 -14.77
CA PRO A 84 -18.11 -1.64 -15.34
C PRO A 84 -18.97 -0.92 -14.29
N ASN A 85 -18.95 -1.38 -13.04
CA ASN A 85 -19.64 -0.73 -11.92
C ASN A 85 -18.80 0.31 -11.19
N GLY A 86 -17.54 0.53 -11.60
CA GLY A 86 -16.58 1.47 -11.00
C GLY A 86 -16.41 1.26 -9.49
N LYS A 87 -16.38 -0.01 -9.07
CA LYS A 87 -15.99 -0.42 -7.72
C LYS A 87 -14.48 -0.26 -7.58
N LEU A 88 -14.00 0.08 -6.39
CA LEU A 88 -12.56 0.16 -6.13
C LEU A 88 -11.95 -1.24 -6.30
N VAL A 89 -10.95 -1.35 -7.17
CA VAL A 89 -10.20 -2.58 -7.36
C VAL A 89 -9.43 -2.88 -6.05
N PRO A 90 -9.46 -4.13 -5.54
CA PRO A 90 -8.74 -4.49 -4.32
C PRO A 90 -7.26 -4.09 -4.32
N GLU A 91 -6.63 -4.04 -5.48
CA GLU A 91 -5.24 -3.59 -5.68
C GLU A 91 -4.97 -2.15 -5.21
N LEU A 92 -6.00 -1.30 -5.14
CA LEU A 92 -5.85 0.08 -4.68
C LEU A 92 -5.91 0.20 -3.15
N TYR A 93 -6.37 -0.83 -2.43
CA TYR A 93 -6.52 -0.76 -0.97
C TYR A 93 -5.20 -0.58 -0.21
N PRO A 94 -4.08 -1.25 -0.57
CA PRO A 94 -2.77 -0.93 0.00
C PRO A 94 -2.37 0.53 -0.17
N ASN A 95 -2.73 1.15 -1.29
CA ASN A 95 -2.39 2.54 -1.57
C ASN A 95 -3.16 3.53 -0.66
N ILE A 96 -4.37 3.15 -0.22
CA ILE A 96 -5.14 3.93 0.75
C ILE A 96 -4.42 3.95 2.10
N LEU A 97 -3.85 2.81 2.51
CA LEU A 97 -3.07 2.68 3.76
C LEU A 97 -1.65 3.24 3.65
N SER A 98 -1.16 3.60 2.47
CA SER A 98 0.14 4.28 2.29
C SER A 98 0.04 5.80 2.10
N THR A 99 -1.19 6.34 2.19
CA THR A 99 -1.50 7.75 1.94
C THR A 99 -1.24 8.65 3.17
N ILE A 100 -0.90 9.94 2.94
CA ILE A 100 -0.60 10.91 4.02
C ILE A 100 -1.75 11.09 5.03
N PRO A 101 -3.01 11.29 4.59
CA PRO A 101 -4.19 11.28 5.46
C PRO A 101 -4.27 10.11 6.44
N PHE A 102 -3.86 8.92 6.03
CA PHE A 102 -3.84 7.76 6.91
C PHE A 102 -2.76 7.88 7.99
N GLY A 103 -1.55 8.32 7.64
CA GLY A 103 -0.51 8.61 8.62
C GLY A 103 -0.94 9.65 9.67
N GLN A 104 -1.69 10.69 9.25
CA GLN A 104 -2.28 11.66 10.18
C GLN A 104 -3.35 11.03 11.09
N TYR A 105 -4.16 10.13 10.55
CA TYR A 105 -5.15 9.39 11.32
C TYR A 105 -4.47 8.53 12.40
N LEU A 106 -3.46 7.73 12.03
CA LEU A 106 -2.68 6.92 12.96
C LEU A 106 -2.00 7.74 14.06
N LEU A 107 -1.46 8.92 13.73
CA LEU A 107 -0.84 9.76 14.77
C LEU A 107 -1.82 10.20 15.85
N LYS A 108 -3.10 10.35 15.51
CA LYS A 108 -4.17 10.79 16.41
C LYS A 108 -4.87 9.63 17.13
N THR A 109 -4.61 8.38 16.77
CA THR A 109 -5.24 7.24 17.43
C THR A 109 -4.67 7.07 18.85
N PRO A 110 -5.52 6.85 19.86
CA PRO A 110 -5.06 6.50 21.20
C PRO A 110 -4.47 5.09 21.19
N VAL A 111 -3.42 4.87 21.99
CA VAL A 111 -2.76 3.56 22.09
C VAL A 111 -2.47 3.22 23.55
N VAL A 112 -2.49 1.93 23.86
CA VAL A 112 -2.17 1.41 25.20
C VAL A 112 -0.98 0.47 25.07
N ASP A 113 0.00 0.65 25.95
CA ASP A 113 1.20 -0.17 26.07
C ASP A 113 0.87 -1.47 26.84
N ILE A 114 1.68 -2.53 26.68
CA ILE A 114 1.57 -3.78 27.43
C ILE A 114 1.53 -3.58 28.96
N ASN A 115 2.14 -2.50 29.45
CA ASN A 115 2.10 -2.11 30.87
C ASN A 115 0.79 -1.42 31.30
N ASN A 116 -0.23 -1.43 30.44
CA ASN A 116 -1.52 -0.79 30.63
C ASN A 116 -1.44 0.75 30.81
N VAL A 117 -0.40 1.37 30.24
CA VAL A 117 -0.26 2.83 30.20
C VAL A 117 -0.95 3.34 28.96
N SER A 118 -2.00 4.15 29.14
CA SER A 118 -2.76 4.74 28.04
C SER A 118 -2.11 6.03 27.55
N TYR A 119 -1.94 6.13 26.24
CA TYR A 119 -1.46 7.31 25.54
C TYR A 119 -2.62 7.93 24.76
N PRO A 120 -2.86 9.24 24.91
CA PRO A 120 -3.94 9.92 24.18
C PRO A 120 -3.72 9.90 22.67
N THR A 121 -2.46 9.85 22.22
CA THR A 121 -2.08 9.80 20.81
C THR A 121 -0.86 8.92 20.58
N LEU A 122 -0.78 8.27 19.41
CA LEU A 122 0.41 7.54 18.99
C LEU A 122 1.64 8.45 18.94
N GLU A 123 1.48 9.73 18.59
CA GLU A 123 2.57 10.71 18.65
C GLU A 123 3.20 10.79 20.06
N SER A 124 2.37 10.81 21.11
CA SER A 124 2.87 10.84 22.49
C SER A 124 3.61 9.56 22.88
N TYR A 125 3.18 8.41 22.36
CA TYR A 125 3.88 7.13 22.55
C TYR A 125 5.24 7.12 21.83
N LEU A 126 5.30 7.55 20.57
CA LEU A 126 6.53 7.58 19.78
C LEU A 126 7.58 8.59 20.30
N THR A 127 7.13 9.68 20.91
CA THR A 127 8.00 10.74 21.45
C THR A 127 8.43 10.51 22.90
N ARG A 128 7.87 9.50 23.59
CA ARG A 128 8.29 9.06 24.94
C ARG A 128 9.70 8.46 24.86
N LYS A 129 10.72 9.32 24.81
CA LYS A 129 12.16 9.02 24.88
C LYS A 129 12.51 7.62 24.35
N SER A 130 12.50 7.47 23.03
CA SER A 130 13.17 6.34 22.38
C SER A 130 14.65 6.37 22.76
N SER A 131 15.03 5.53 23.72
CA SER A 131 16.42 5.32 24.15
C SER A 131 17.29 4.66 23.07
N GLN A 132 16.76 4.48 21.85
CA GLN A 132 17.47 3.97 20.69
C GLN A 132 18.08 5.07 19.80
N SER A 133 18.12 6.33 20.24
CA SER A 133 19.00 7.34 19.62
C SER A 133 20.51 7.06 19.79
N PHE A 134 20.90 5.98 20.48
CA PHE A 134 22.31 5.62 20.68
C PHE A 134 23.05 5.29 19.37
N LEU A 135 22.35 4.73 18.38
CA LEU A 135 22.92 4.30 17.10
C LEU A 135 22.80 5.35 15.98
N SER A 136 21.96 6.38 16.15
CA SER A 136 22.00 7.57 15.28
C SER A 136 23.25 8.42 15.52
N GLY A 137 23.88 8.32 16.70
CA GLY A 137 25.15 9.00 17.00
C GLY A 137 26.39 8.31 16.43
N LEU A 138 26.38 6.97 16.33
CA LEU A 138 27.56 6.21 15.86
C LEU A 138 27.74 6.22 14.34
N PHE A 139 26.65 6.36 13.57
CA PHE A 139 26.67 6.41 12.10
C PHE A 139 26.65 7.85 11.52
N SER A 140 26.81 8.87 12.37
CA SER A 140 26.81 10.29 11.95
C SER A 140 28.22 10.89 11.84
N PHE A 141 29.25 10.07 11.53
CA PHE A 141 30.54 10.58 11.04
C PHE A 141 30.38 10.94 9.55
N GLY A 142 29.88 12.15 9.26
CA GLY A 142 30.02 12.75 7.92
C GLY A 142 28.77 13.25 7.19
N LYS A 143 27.63 13.52 7.87
CA LYS A 143 26.52 14.26 7.24
C LYS A 143 26.24 15.57 7.97
N THR A 144 26.67 16.67 7.36
CA THR A 144 26.24 18.02 7.69
C THR A 144 24.74 18.14 7.44
N GLU A 145 23.97 18.32 8.51
CA GLU A 145 22.54 18.63 8.44
C GLU A 145 22.33 19.98 7.74
N LYS A 146 21.94 19.94 6.46
CA LYS A 146 21.32 21.10 5.81
C LYS A 146 19.99 21.36 6.50
N LYS A 147 19.89 22.50 7.20
CA LYS A 147 18.63 23.09 7.66
C LYS A 147 17.70 23.27 6.46
N GLU A 148 16.71 22.39 6.32
CA GLU A 148 15.62 22.58 5.36
C GLU A 148 14.79 23.79 5.81
N THR A 149 14.83 24.84 5.01
CA THR A 149 14.06 26.07 5.16
C THR A 149 12.58 25.80 4.89
N LYS A 150 11.73 26.17 5.85
CA LYS A 150 10.27 26.04 5.76
C LYS A 150 9.74 26.80 4.54
N PRO A 151 9.06 26.17 3.57
CA PRO A 151 8.27 26.91 2.59
C PRO A 151 7.05 27.52 3.32
N LYS A 152 7.09 28.83 3.58
CA LYS A 152 5.92 29.55 4.13
C LYS A 152 4.88 29.70 3.03
N LEU A 153 3.65 29.26 3.28
CA LEU A 153 2.54 29.48 2.34
C LEU A 153 2.27 30.98 2.20
N PRO A 154 2.07 31.50 0.98
CA PRO A 154 1.82 32.93 0.74
C PRO A 154 0.51 33.47 1.35
N ASN A 155 -0.44 32.62 1.74
CA ASN A 155 -1.78 33.05 2.11
C ASN A 155 -2.49 32.07 3.06
N PRO A 156 -3.02 32.50 4.23
CA PRO A 156 -3.67 31.62 5.22
C PRO A 156 -5.05 31.07 4.80
N LYS A 157 -5.59 31.47 3.64
CA LYS A 157 -6.89 30.98 3.12
C LYS A 157 -6.77 29.81 2.13
N ILE A 158 -5.56 29.35 1.85
CA ILE A 158 -5.34 28.27 0.90
C ILE A 158 -5.46 26.92 1.65
N LYS A 159 -6.49 26.13 1.33
CA LYS A 159 -6.77 24.81 1.92
C LYS A 159 -5.86 23.72 1.34
N ILE A 160 -4.56 23.98 1.29
CA ILE A 160 -3.53 23.02 0.87
C ILE A 160 -2.88 22.46 2.13
N LEU A 161 -2.63 21.15 2.15
CA LEU A 161 -1.92 20.50 3.25
C LEU A 161 -0.49 21.03 3.30
N SER A 162 -0.18 21.83 4.31
CA SER A 162 1.18 22.28 4.61
C SER A 162 1.62 21.68 5.93
N PHE A 163 2.74 20.96 5.93
CA PHE A 163 3.31 20.35 7.11
C PHE A 163 4.54 21.14 7.57
N ASP A 164 4.76 21.20 8.89
CA ASP A 164 6.08 21.52 9.42
C ASP A 164 7.03 20.34 9.14
N PRO A 165 8.33 20.54 8.81
CA PRO A 165 9.23 19.44 8.48
C PRO A 165 9.31 18.33 9.56
N LYS A 166 9.10 18.69 10.83
CA LYS A 166 9.01 17.73 11.93
C LYS A 166 7.74 16.88 11.87
N GLN A 167 6.59 17.50 11.58
CA GLN A 167 5.31 16.81 11.45
C GLN A 167 5.29 15.90 10.23
N GLU A 168 5.85 16.34 9.11
CA GLU A 168 5.96 15.52 7.89
C GLU A 168 6.77 14.25 8.15
N LYS A 169 7.92 14.36 8.83
CA LYS A 169 8.72 13.19 9.25
C LYS A 169 7.91 12.23 10.11
N MET A 170 7.12 12.73 11.06
CA MET A 170 6.29 11.89 11.93
C MET A 170 5.15 11.20 11.16
N VAL A 171 4.51 11.90 10.22
CA VAL A 171 3.46 11.33 9.37
C VAL A 171 4.04 10.27 8.43
N MET A 172 5.22 10.52 7.86
CA MET A 172 5.95 9.55 7.04
C MET A 172 6.41 8.34 7.85
N ALA A 173 6.83 8.53 9.11
CA ALA A 173 7.14 7.42 9.99
C ALA A 173 5.88 6.60 10.28
N ALA A 174 4.77 7.26 10.64
CA ALA A 174 3.51 6.62 10.99
C ALA A 174 2.91 5.80 9.83
N LYS A 175 2.88 6.34 8.60
CA LYS A 175 2.37 5.59 7.44
C LYS A 175 3.18 4.32 7.17
N ASN A 176 4.49 4.34 7.47
CA ASN A 176 5.37 3.19 7.24
C ASN A 176 5.28 2.14 8.36
N LEU A 177 4.59 2.42 9.47
CA LEU A 177 4.38 1.45 10.55
C LEU A 177 3.35 0.38 10.20
N VAL A 178 2.45 0.67 9.25
CA VAL A 178 1.41 -0.25 8.80
C VAL A 178 1.68 -0.56 7.33
N HIS A 179 1.86 -1.85 7.04
CA HIS A 179 2.04 -2.35 5.70
C HIS A 179 0.80 -3.14 5.29
N ALA A 180 0.36 -2.95 4.05
CA ALA A 180 -0.75 -3.72 3.50
C ALA A 180 -0.32 -4.35 2.19
N THR A 181 -0.65 -5.62 2.01
CA THR A 181 -0.40 -6.37 0.79
C THR A 181 -1.70 -6.98 0.29
N VAL A 182 -1.79 -7.17 -1.02
CA VAL A 182 -2.93 -7.83 -1.67
C VAL A 182 -2.42 -9.00 -2.49
N GLY A 183 -2.99 -10.17 -2.25
CA GLY A 183 -2.73 -11.36 -3.05
C GLY A 183 -3.33 -11.19 -4.46
N THR A 184 -2.51 -11.36 -5.49
CA THR A 184 -2.93 -11.19 -6.90
C THR A 184 -3.92 -12.26 -7.37
N THR A 185 -4.00 -13.39 -6.67
CA THR A 185 -4.79 -14.55 -7.09
C THR A 185 -6.14 -14.63 -6.38
N ASP A 186 -6.15 -14.29 -5.10
CA ASP A 186 -7.27 -14.44 -4.16
C ASP A 186 -7.86 -13.09 -3.72
N GLY A 187 -7.19 -11.96 -4.01
CA GLY A 187 -7.64 -10.62 -3.64
C GLY A 187 -7.65 -10.39 -2.12
N ILE A 188 -7.01 -11.27 -1.36
CA ILE A 188 -6.95 -11.21 0.10
C ILE A 188 -6.04 -10.04 0.49
N ILE A 189 -6.53 -9.22 1.42
CA ILE A 189 -5.79 -8.07 1.93
C ILE A 189 -5.20 -8.48 3.28
N THR A 190 -3.88 -8.40 3.38
CA THR A 190 -3.17 -8.64 4.64
C THR A 190 -2.64 -7.30 5.14
N ILE A 191 -3.09 -6.88 6.32
CA ILE A 191 -2.59 -5.66 6.97
C ILE A 191 -1.70 -6.09 8.14
N GLU A 192 -0.49 -5.57 8.18
CA GLU A 192 0.54 -5.93 9.14
C GLU A 192 1.15 -4.68 9.78
N SER A 193 1.55 -4.79 11.05
CA SER A 193 2.34 -3.75 11.71
C SER A 193 3.41 -4.38 12.60
N GLU A 194 4.65 -3.88 12.49
CA GLU A 194 5.78 -4.33 13.28
C GLU A 194 6.15 -3.27 14.33
N MET A 195 6.02 -3.61 15.62
CA MET A 195 6.38 -2.73 16.74
C MET A 195 7.18 -3.47 17.82
N THR A 196 7.82 -2.72 18.72
CA THR A 196 8.50 -3.28 19.90
C THR A 196 7.52 -3.78 20.96
N ASP A 197 6.34 -3.16 21.03
CA ASP A 197 5.25 -3.57 21.90
C ASP A 197 4.18 -4.34 21.08
N PRO A 198 3.88 -5.60 21.44
CA PRO A 198 2.90 -6.41 20.73
C PRO A 198 1.47 -5.87 20.82
N VAL A 199 1.09 -5.18 21.90
CA VAL A 199 -0.25 -4.60 22.08
C VAL A 199 -0.42 -3.41 21.15
N VAL A 200 0.58 -2.53 21.11
CA VAL A 200 0.57 -1.38 20.19
C VAL A 200 0.56 -1.84 18.73
N ALA A 201 1.31 -2.90 18.38
CA ALA A 201 1.26 -3.49 17.03
C ALA A 201 -0.18 -3.87 16.65
N ALA A 202 -0.88 -4.60 17.53
CA ALA A 202 -2.26 -5.01 17.30
C ALA A 202 -3.21 -3.81 17.18
N MET A 203 -3.08 -2.80 18.04
CA MET A 203 -3.90 -1.59 17.97
C MET A 203 -3.72 -0.81 16.66
N LEU A 204 -2.50 -0.75 16.12
CA LEU A 204 -2.25 -0.11 14.83
C LEU A 204 -2.90 -0.87 13.67
N VAL A 205 -2.87 -2.21 13.70
CA VAL A 205 -3.54 -3.03 12.70
C VAL A 205 -5.07 -2.85 12.79
N ASP A 206 -5.64 -2.85 13.99
CA ASP A 206 -7.08 -2.57 14.21
C ASP A 206 -7.49 -1.17 13.73
N ALA A 207 -6.66 -0.15 14.00
CA ALA A 207 -6.88 1.20 13.47
C ALA A 207 -6.79 1.24 11.94
N GLY A 208 -5.84 0.51 11.35
CA GLY A 208 -5.69 0.36 9.90
C GLY A 208 -6.90 -0.29 9.24
N GLU A 209 -7.37 -1.40 9.81
CA GLU A 209 -8.57 -2.11 9.38
C GLU A 209 -9.79 -1.20 9.40
N LYS A 210 -10.07 -0.55 10.55
CA LYS A 210 -11.19 0.38 10.70
C LYS A 210 -11.13 1.54 9.71
N TYR A 211 -9.93 2.10 9.50
CA TYR A 211 -9.75 3.19 8.54
C TYR A 211 -10.09 2.74 7.12
N LEU A 212 -9.57 1.57 6.70
CA LEU A 212 -9.81 1.03 5.36
C LEU A 212 -11.29 0.74 5.13
N ILE A 213 -11.94 0.05 6.08
CA ILE A 213 -13.37 -0.28 6.02
C ILE A 213 -14.19 1.02 5.88
N ASN A 214 -13.93 2.02 6.74
CA ASN A 214 -14.66 3.28 6.71
C ASN A 214 -14.42 4.07 5.42
N TYR A 215 -13.20 4.10 4.92
CA TYR A 215 -12.86 4.83 3.69
C TYR A 215 -13.58 4.22 2.49
N VAL A 216 -13.48 2.91 2.30
CA VAL A 216 -14.12 2.19 1.19
C VAL A 216 -15.64 2.25 1.32
N SER A 217 -16.15 2.21 2.56
CA SER A 217 -17.57 2.36 2.85
C SER A 217 -18.11 3.71 2.43
N ASN A 218 -17.48 4.78 2.90
CA ASN A 218 -17.88 6.14 2.54
C ASN A 218 -17.76 6.39 1.04
N TYR A 219 -16.71 5.87 0.39
CA TYR A 219 -16.55 6.00 -1.06
C TYR A 219 -17.71 5.34 -1.82
N THR A 220 -18.03 4.09 -1.50
CA THR A 220 -19.10 3.33 -2.16
C THR A 220 -20.47 3.96 -1.92
N ILE A 221 -20.80 4.27 -0.66
CA ILE A 221 -22.06 4.91 -0.28
C ILE A 221 -22.21 6.26 -0.99
N SER A 222 -21.16 7.09 -1.00
CA SER A 222 -21.23 8.43 -1.62
C SER A 222 -21.59 8.38 -3.10
N LYS A 223 -21.04 7.41 -3.84
CA LYS A 223 -21.32 7.22 -5.26
C LYS A 223 -22.77 6.85 -5.50
N THR A 224 -23.30 5.92 -4.72
CA THR A 224 -24.67 5.42 -4.89
C THR A 224 -25.71 6.43 -4.42
N THR A 225 -25.44 7.16 -3.34
CA THR A 225 -26.27 8.30 -2.91
C THR A 225 -26.31 9.39 -3.97
N GLN A 226 -25.18 9.75 -4.60
CA GLN A 226 -25.15 10.71 -5.70
C GLN A 226 -25.98 10.25 -6.90
N GLN A 227 -25.93 8.95 -7.24
CA GLN A 227 -26.72 8.38 -8.32
C GLN A 227 -28.23 8.45 -8.03
N VAL A 228 -28.64 8.15 -6.80
CA VAL A 228 -30.04 8.27 -6.35
C VAL A 228 -30.48 9.73 -6.41
N GLU A 229 -29.69 10.68 -5.91
CA GLU A 229 -30.01 12.10 -5.96
C GLU A 229 -30.17 12.60 -7.41
N PHE A 230 -29.29 12.18 -8.31
CA PHE A 230 -29.38 12.51 -9.73
C PHE A 230 -30.68 11.98 -10.35
N LEU A 231 -31.01 10.70 -10.13
CA LEU A 231 -32.23 10.09 -10.65
C LEU A 231 -33.50 10.73 -10.07
N GLN A 232 -33.51 11.10 -8.79
CA GLN A 232 -34.63 11.81 -8.17
C GLN A 232 -34.91 13.14 -8.89
N LYS A 233 -33.86 13.92 -9.20
CA LYS A 233 -34.00 15.17 -9.96
C LYS A 233 -34.56 14.91 -11.36
N ARG A 234 -34.06 13.89 -12.07
CA ARG A 234 -34.54 13.52 -13.42
C ARG A 234 -35.99 13.05 -13.43
N VAL A 235 -36.41 12.25 -12.45
CA VAL A 235 -37.81 11.82 -12.31
C VAL A 235 -38.71 13.03 -12.07
N ALA A 236 -38.31 13.96 -11.21
CA ALA A 236 -39.07 15.18 -10.96
C ALA A 236 -39.21 16.07 -12.22
N GLU A 237 -38.13 16.21 -13.00
CA GLU A 237 -38.15 16.91 -14.30
C GLU A 237 -39.05 16.21 -15.33
N ALA A 238 -38.93 14.88 -15.46
CA ALA A 238 -39.73 14.08 -16.38
C ALA A 238 -41.23 14.13 -16.02
N ARG A 239 -41.57 14.06 -14.73
CA ARG A 239 -42.95 14.20 -14.25
C ARG A 239 -43.55 15.55 -14.63
N LYS A 240 -42.80 16.64 -14.47
CA LYS A 240 -43.24 17.98 -14.90
C LYS A 240 -43.43 18.05 -16.42
N ARG A 241 -42.57 17.41 -17.22
CA ARG A 241 -42.71 17.35 -18.68
C ARG A 241 -43.95 16.55 -19.09
N GLN A 242 -44.17 15.39 -18.48
CA GLN A 242 -45.37 14.57 -18.70
C GLN A 242 -46.65 15.35 -18.40
N GLN A 243 -46.72 16.03 -17.25
CA GLN A 243 -47.88 16.86 -16.89
C GLN A 243 -48.14 17.98 -17.89
N LYS A 244 -47.09 18.61 -18.43
CA LYS A 244 -47.22 19.64 -19.47
C LYS A 244 -47.76 19.06 -20.78
N ALA A 245 -47.23 17.92 -21.21
CA ALA A 245 -47.69 17.24 -22.44
C ALA A 245 -49.14 16.75 -22.31
N GLU A 246 -49.50 16.22 -21.13
CA GLU A 246 -50.87 15.83 -20.79
C GLU A 246 -51.80 17.04 -20.87
N TYR A 247 -51.46 18.13 -20.18
CA TYR A 247 -52.27 19.34 -20.20
C TYR A 247 -52.43 19.91 -21.62
N ALA A 248 -51.37 19.93 -22.43
CA ALA A 248 -51.41 20.40 -23.80
C ALA A 248 -52.36 19.55 -24.67
N LEU A 249 -52.27 18.22 -24.56
CA LEU A 249 -53.15 17.28 -25.25
C LEU A 249 -54.62 17.46 -24.83
N GLN A 250 -54.91 17.54 -23.53
CA GLN A 250 -56.28 17.68 -23.04
C GLN A 250 -56.87 19.05 -23.44
N THR A 251 -56.09 20.13 -23.31
CA THR A 251 -56.51 21.48 -23.73
C THR A 251 -56.81 21.52 -25.23
N TYR A 252 -55.98 20.87 -26.04
CA TYR A 252 -56.20 20.76 -27.48
C TYR A 252 -57.52 20.04 -27.79
N ARG A 253 -57.76 18.88 -27.14
CA ARG A 253 -58.99 18.09 -27.28
C ARG A 253 -60.23 18.85 -26.85
N ASP A 254 -60.18 19.58 -25.74
CA ASP A 254 -61.31 20.37 -25.26
C ASP A 254 -61.64 21.54 -26.20
N THR A 255 -60.64 22.15 -26.80
CA THR A 255 -60.82 23.26 -27.76
C THR A 255 -61.32 22.79 -29.13
N HIS A 256 -60.98 21.56 -29.55
CA HIS A 256 -61.21 21.05 -30.91
C HIS A 256 -62.19 19.86 -30.97
N ARG A 257 -63.15 19.77 -30.04
CA ARG A 257 -64.09 18.62 -29.91
C ARG A 257 -64.87 18.24 -31.18
N ASN A 258 -65.06 19.14 -32.15
CA ASN A 258 -65.87 18.93 -33.36
C ASN A 258 -65.13 19.29 -34.67
N THR A 259 -63.79 19.24 -34.70
CA THR A 259 -63.00 19.70 -35.86
C THR A 259 -62.68 18.54 -36.83
N PHE A 260 -63.13 18.63 -38.09
CA PHE A 260 -62.94 17.60 -39.12
C PHE A 260 -61.71 17.81 -40.03
N LEU A 261 -60.84 18.77 -39.71
CA LEU A 261 -59.66 19.11 -40.51
C LEU A 261 -58.55 18.07 -40.30
N ASN A 262 -57.99 17.55 -41.40
CA ASN A 262 -56.86 16.60 -41.34
C ASN A 262 -55.63 17.18 -40.63
N VAL A 263 -55.38 18.49 -40.76
CA VAL A 263 -54.28 19.18 -40.05
C VAL A 263 -54.48 19.15 -38.54
N ALA A 264 -55.71 19.29 -38.07
CA ALA A 264 -56.02 19.22 -36.64
C ALA A 264 -55.77 17.80 -36.08
N ARG A 265 -56.10 16.77 -36.85
CA ARG A 265 -55.81 15.37 -36.48
C ARG A 265 -54.30 15.10 -36.38
N ILE A 266 -53.50 15.66 -37.29
CA ILE A 266 -52.03 15.52 -37.25
C ILE A 266 -51.47 16.17 -35.98
N GLU A 267 -51.95 17.36 -35.61
CA GLU A 267 -51.48 18.06 -34.41
C GLU A 267 -51.91 17.32 -33.14
N GLU A 268 -53.14 16.78 -33.08
CA GLU A 268 -53.57 15.93 -31.97
C GLU A 268 -52.67 14.68 -31.84
N GLN A 269 -52.39 13.99 -32.95
CA GLN A 269 -51.51 12.83 -32.98
C GLN A 269 -50.10 13.17 -32.50
N ARG A 270 -49.59 14.35 -32.85
CA ARG A 270 -48.30 14.85 -32.37
C ARG A 270 -48.30 15.07 -30.86
N LEU A 271 -49.32 15.72 -30.31
CA LEU A 271 -49.47 15.94 -28.87
C LEU A 271 -49.65 14.62 -28.11
N GLN A 272 -50.39 13.66 -28.68
CA GLN A 272 -50.56 12.32 -28.14
C GLN A 272 -49.23 11.57 -28.11
N ALA A 273 -48.44 11.64 -29.19
CA ALA A 273 -47.12 11.02 -29.25
C ALA A 273 -46.16 11.62 -28.21
N GLU A 274 -46.18 12.94 -28.03
CA GLU A 274 -45.37 13.63 -27.03
C GLU A 274 -45.75 13.23 -25.59
N TYR A 275 -47.05 13.08 -25.31
CA TYR A 275 -47.54 12.58 -24.02
C TYR A 275 -47.06 11.14 -23.76
N VAL A 276 -47.27 10.23 -24.72
CA VAL A 276 -46.85 8.82 -24.61
C VAL A 276 -45.34 8.71 -24.43
N LEU A 277 -44.55 9.51 -25.16
CA LEU A 277 -43.10 9.56 -25.01
C LEU A 277 -42.70 10.05 -23.61
N SER A 278 -43.33 11.12 -23.12
CA SER A 278 -43.04 11.69 -21.80
C SER A 278 -43.42 10.73 -20.66
N GLU A 279 -44.54 10.02 -20.79
CA GLU A 279 -44.98 8.97 -19.87
C GLU A 279 -43.99 7.81 -19.84
N ALA A 280 -43.56 7.31 -21.00
CA ALA A 280 -42.58 6.23 -21.11
C ALA A 280 -41.24 6.60 -20.44
N ILE A 281 -40.74 7.82 -20.67
CA ILE A 281 -39.51 8.32 -20.03
C ILE A 281 -39.68 8.43 -18.52
N HIS A 282 -40.81 8.95 -18.03
CA HIS A 282 -41.05 9.07 -16.59
C HIS A 282 -41.14 7.69 -15.92
N SER A 283 -41.82 6.72 -16.53
CA SER A 283 -41.92 5.35 -16.05
C SER A 283 -40.54 4.68 -15.97
N ASP A 284 -39.75 4.74 -17.05
CA ASP A 284 -38.40 4.17 -17.11
C ASP A 284 -37.48 4.77 -16.03
N LEU A 285 -37.48 6.10 -15.88
CA LEU A 285 -36.69 6.77 -14.84
C LEU A 285 -37.15 6.40 -13.42
N SER A 286 -38.47 6.22 -13.20
CA SER A 286 -39.01 5.84 -11.90
C SER A 286 -38.58 4.42 -11.52
N ILE A 287 -38.63 3.48 -12.46
CA ILE A 287 -38.14 2.10 -12.27
C ILE A 287 -36.64 2.13 -11.94
N LYS A 288 -35.84 2.88 -12.70
CA LYS A 288 -34.39 3.04 -12.46
C LYS A 288 -34.07 3.66 -11.10
N LEU A 289 -34.89 4.61 -10.65
CA LEU A 289 -34.76 5.22 -9.32
C LEU A 289 -35.01 4.17 -8.23
N GLU A 290 -36.10 3.42 -8.31
CA GLU A 290 -36.42 2.40 -7.30
C GLU A 290 -35.37 1.29 -7.27
N GLN A 291 -34.91 0.82 -8.43
CA GLN A 291 -33.77 -0.10 -8.51
C GLN A 291 -32.51 0.47 -7.85
N SER A 292 -32.23 1.77 -8.04
CA SER A 292 -31.05 2.39 -7.44
C SER A 292 -31.19 2.58 -5.92
N LYS A 293 -32.38 2.87 -5.41
CA LYS A 293 -32.67 2.90 -3.96
C LYS A 293 -32.52 1.51 -3.32
N ILE A 294 -32.93 0.45 -4.03
CA ILE A 294 -32.70 -0.92 -3.58
C ILE A 294 -31.20 -1.19 -3.50
N ARG A 295 -30.44 -0.88 -4.57
CA ARG A 295 -28.98 -1.00 -4.57
C ARG A 295 -28.31 -0.22 -3.44
N GLU A 296 -28.76 1.00 -3.14
CA GLU A 296 -28.23 1.79 -2.01
C GLU A 296 -28.42 1.08 -0.67
N LYS A 297 -29.55 0.39 -0.48
CA LYS A 297 -29.82 -0.38 0.75
C LYS A 297 -29.06 -1.72 0.79
N GLU A 298 -28.78 -2.30 -0.38
CA GLU A 298 -28.03 -3.56 -0.52
C GLU A 298 -26.52 -3.37 -0.47
N GLU A 299 -26.00 -2.23 -0.95
CA GLU A 299 -24.57 -1.91 -0.94
C GLU A 299 -24.08 -1.63 0.48
N LYS A 300 -23.80 -2.71 1.19
CA LYS A 300 -22.88 -2.69 2.32
C LYS A 300 -21.53 -3.18 1.79
N PRO A 301 -20.48 -2.36 1.82
CA PRO A 301 -19.15 -2.86 1.58
C PRO A 301 -18.78 -3.69 2.79
N VAL A 302 -18.94 -5.00 2.64
CA VAL A 302 -18.57 -5.95 3.68
C VAL A 302 -17.16 -6.41 3.35
N PHE A 303 -16.20 -6.00 4.17
CA PHE A 303 -15.01 -6.81 4.35
C PHE A 303 -15.41 -7.95 5.26
N LYS A 304 -15.20 -9.19 4.82
CA LYS A 304 -15.29 -10.33 5.71
C LYS A 304 -13.94 -10.50 6.38
N VAL A 305 -13.91 -10.29 7.69
CA VAL A 305 -12.71 -10.53 8.51
C VAL A 305 -12.49 -12.05 8.55
N LEU A 306 -11.41 -12.51 7.90
CA LEU A 306 -11.03 -13.93 7.90
C LEU A 306 -10.23 -14.26 9.16
N GLU A 307 -9.20 -13.46 9.43
CA GLU A 307 -8.43 -13.53 10.65
C GLU A 307 -8.57 -12.20 11.39
N PRO A 308 -9.21 -12.17 12.57
CA PRO A 308 -9.30 -10.94 13.35
C PRO A 308 -7.92 -10.56 13.88
N VAL A 309 -7.77 -9.27 14.18
CA VAL A 309 -6.58 -8.72 14.82
C VAL A 309 -6.31 -9.47 16.13
N ARG A 310 -5.10 -10.04 16.24
CA ARG A 310 -4.61 -10.71 17.44
C ARG A 310 -3.30 -10.12 17.93
N VAL A 311 -3.11 -10.11 19.24
CA VAL A 311 -1.84 -9.72 19.85
C VAL A 311 -0.82 -10.86 19.64
N PRO A 312 0.32 -10.60 18.99
CA PRO A 312 1.32 -11.63 18.74
C PRO A 312 2.01 -12.08 20.03
N LEU A 313 2.06 -13.40 20.23
CA LEU A 313 2.80 -14.02 21.35
C LEU A 313 4.26 -14.30 20.99
N ALA A 314 4.53 -14.56 19.71
CA ALA A 314 5.86 -14.87 19.22
C ALA A 314 6.57 -13.61 18.69
N LYS A 315 7.87 -13.52 18.93
CA LYS A 315 8.73 -12.47 18.35
C LYS A 315 8.94 -12.74 16.85
N SER A 316 8.82 -11.69 16.03
CA SER A 316 9.05 -11.76 14.58
C SER A 316 10.51 -11.51 14.23
N SER A 317 11.10 -10.49 14.87
CA SER A 317 12.47 -10.04 14.61
C SER A 317 13.23 -9.79 15.92
N PRO A 318 14.56 -9.94 15.96
CA PRO A 318 15.43 -10.50 14.93
C PRO A 318 15.53 -12.03 14.98
N LYS A 319 15.69 -12.67 13.81
CA LYS A 319 16.04 -14.09 13.68
C LYS A 319 17.52 -14.27 14.03
N ARG A 320 17.80 -14.49 15.32
CA ARG A 320 19.16 -14.51 15.89
C ARG A 320 20.13 -15.46 15.16
N LEU A 321 19.65 -16.63 14.74
CA LEU A 321 20.44 -17.60 13.99
C LEU A 321 20.84 -17.07 12.61
N PHE A 322 19.94 -16.37 11.92
CA PHE A 322 20.22 -15.77 10.62
C PHE A 322 21.28 -14.66 10.71
N ILE A 323 21.23 -13.85 11.76
CA ILE A 323 22.28 -12.84 12.03
C ILE A 323 23.63 -13.52 12.28
N GLY A 324 23.66 -14.61 13.05
CA GLY A 324 24.88 -15.40 13.27
C GLY A 324 25.49 -15.90 11.96
N VAL A 325 24.68 -16.38 11.01
CA VAL A 325 25.14 -16.82 9.68
C VAL A 325 25.74 -15.66 8.89
N ILE A 326 25.09 -14.48 8.87
CA ILE A 326 25.62 -13.30 8.17
C ILE A 326 26.98 -12.89 8.74
N PHE A 327 27.11 -12.82 10.08
CA PHE A 327 28.38 -12.49 10.73
C PHE A 327 29.46 -13.55 10.48
N SER A 328 29.08 -14.83 10.43
CA SER A 328 30.00 -15.91 10.07
C SER A 328 30.60 -15.72 8.67
N VAL A 329 29.77 -15.37 7.68
CA VAL A 329 30.23 -15.13 6.30
C VAL A 329 31.14 -13.90 6.24
N LEU A 330 30.79 -12.82 6.94
CA LEU A 330 31.63 -11.62 7.05
C LEU A 330 32.97 -11.92 7.72
N GLY A 331 33.00 -12.74 8.76
CA GLY A 331 34.23 -13.16 9.45
C GLY A 331 35.16 -13.97 8.55
N ILE A 332 34.60 -14.87 7.73
CA ILE A 332 35.37 -15.61 6.71
C ILE A 332 35.97 -14.65 5.69
N PHE A 333 35.20 -13.67 5.22
CA PHE A 333 35.68 -12.70 4.22
C PHE A 333 36.79 -11.79 4.76
N LEU A 334 36.62 -11.28 5.99
CA LEU A 334 37.63 -10.47 6.68
C LEU A 334 38.93 -11.25 6.90
N THR A 335 38.83 -12.52 7.30
CA THR A 335 40.01 -13.36 7.52
C THR A 335 40.69 -13.76 6.22
N LEU A 336 39.96 -14.07 5.15
CA LEU A 336 40.54 -14.28 3.82
C LEU A 336 41.31 -13.05 3.34
N THR A 337 40.69 -11.86 3.45
CA THR A 337 41.32 -10.60 3.06
C THR A 337 42.60 -10.33 3.87
N TYR A 338 42.56 -10.60 5.18
CA TYR A 338 43.71 -10.45 6.06
C TYR A 338 44.86 -11.41 5.69
N ILE A 339 44.55 -12.68 5.43
CA ILE A 339 45.58 -13.68 5.07
C ILE A 339 46.25 -13.31 3.75
N ILE A 340 45.49 -12.90 2.74
CA ILE A 340 46.03 -12.51 1.43
C ILE A 340 46.91 -11.25 1.58
N PHE A 341 46.40 -10.20 2.21
CA PHE A 341 47.11 -8.91 2.24
C PHE A 341 48.33 -8.90 3.17
N PHE A 342 48.23 -9.53 4.35
CA PHE A 342 49.28 -9.44 5.38
C PHE A 342 50.34 -10.52 5.21
N LYS A 343 49.94 -11.74 4.83
CA LYS A 343 50.87 -12.88 4.76
C LYS A 343 51.65 -12.93 3.44
N GLU A 344 51.04 -12.53 2.32
CA GLU A 344 51.73 -12.51 1.03
C GLU A 344 52.71 -11.33 0.93
N LYS A 345 52.38 -10.19 1.55
CA LYS A 345 53.28 -9.04 1.65
C LYS A 345 54.48 -9.30 2.56
N LEU A 346 54.33 -10.13 3.60
CA LEU A 346 55.43 -10.57 4.45
C LEU A 346 56.38 -11.55 3.75
N HIS A 347 55.89 -12.40 2.83
CA HIS A 347 56.76 -13.28 2.05
C HIS A 347 57.59 -12.53 1.00
N LYS A 348 57.09 -11.41 0.45
CA LYS A 348 57.86 -10.52 -0.44
C LYS A 348 58.87 -9.62 0.27
N GLN A 349 58.87 -9.52 1.61
CA GLN A 349 59.86 -8.75 2.37
C GLN A 349 60.92 -9.62 3.05
N LEU A 350 60.76 -10.94 3.05
CA LEU A 350 61.69 -11.91 3.66
C LEU A 350 62.46 -12.77 2.65
N VAL A 351 62.25 -12.51 1.35
CA VAL A 351 63.10 -12.93 0.23
C VAL A 351 63.69 -11.66 -0.36
#